data_AF-A0A2P4S5D0-F1
#
_entry.id   AF-A0A2P4S5D0-F1
#
_cell.length_a   1.000
_cell.length_b   1.000
_cell.length_c   1.000
_cell.angle_alpha   90.00
_cell.angle_beta   90.00
_cell.angle_gamma   90.00
#
_symmetry.space_group_name_H-M   'P 1'
#
loop_
_entity.id
_entity.type
_entity.pdbx_description
1 polymer ?
#
loop_
_entity_poly.entity_id
_entity_poly.type
_entity_poly.pdbx_seq_one_letter_code
_entity_poly.pdbx_strand_id
1 'polypeptide(L)' 'MAAWVWLYQEGGRTHNKYKDKEQDAVEFSFVNTSQKHARTYRCQYHVSDPLGTSEKSDPVELVLT' A
#
# COMPACT_ATOMS: atom_id res chain seq x y z
N MET A 1 -9.47 8.69 -10.24
CA MET A 1 -8.17 9.24 -10.74
C MET A 1 -7.18 8.10 -10.85
N ALA A 2 -6.33 8.11 -11.89
CA ALA A 2 -5.28 7.11 -12.03
C ALA A 2 -4.13 7.40 -11.06
N ALA A 3 -3.66 6.39 -10.35
CA ALA A 3 -2.61 6.53 -9.35
C ALA A 3 -1.82 5.23 -9.17
N TRP A 4 -0.56 5.37 -8.78
CA TRP A 4 0.19 4.29 -8.17
C TRP A 4 -0.06 4.28 -6.68
N VAL A 5 -0.42 3.13 -6.14
CA VAL A 5 -0.60 2.94 -4.70
C VAL A 5 0.64 2.24 -4.17
N TRP A 6 1.30 2.84 -3.20
CA TRP A 6 2.49 2.30 -2.54
C TRP A 6 2.12 1.83 -1.14
N LEU A 7 2.46 0.58 -0.84
CA LEU A 7 2.30 -0.05 0.47
C LEU A 7 3.68 -0.23 1.10
N TYR A 8 3.99 0.62 2.07
CA TYR A 8 5.22 0.60 2.84
C TYR A 8 5.09 -0.38 4.00
N GLN A 9 6.00 -1.35 4.07
CA GLN A 9 6.18 -2.23 5.22
C GLN A 9 7.35 -1.75 6.08
N GLU A 10 7.15 -1.62 7.38
CA GLU A 10 8.21 -1.24 8.31
C GLU A 10 9.37 -2.26 8.30
N GLY A 11 10.59 -1.78 8.04
CA GLY A 11 11.80 -2.61 7.91
C GLY A 11 11.72 -3.67 6.80
N GLY A 12 10.76 -3.56 5.89
CA GLY A 12 10.43 -4.57 4.88
C GLY A 12 10.55 -4.03 3.45
N ARG A 13 9.97 -4.77 2.50
CA ARG A 13 9.92 -4.35 1.10
C ARG A 13 8.70 -3.47 0.89
N THR A 14 8.83 -2.48 0.01
CA THR A 14 7.69 -1.69 -0.44
C THR A 14 7.04 -2.37 -1.63
N HIS A 15 5.71 -2.46 -1.61
CA HIS A 15 4.91 -2.97 -2.71
C HIS A 15 4.22 -1.79 -3.41
N ASN A 16 4.01 -1.87 -4.71
CA ASN A 16 3.18 -0.91 -5.40
C ASN A 16 2.29 -1.59 -6.43
N LYS A 17 1.18 -0.94 -6.76
CA LYS A 17 0.24 -1.40 -7.76
C LYS A 17 -0.47 -0.22 -8.38
N TYR A 18 -0.73 -0.32 -9.68
CA TYR A 18 -1.42 0.72 -10.43
C TYR A 18 -2.94 0.59 -10.23
N LYS A 19 -3.59 1.73 -10.08
CA LYS A 19 -5.03 1.91 -9.98
C LYS A 19 -5.47 2.82 -11.12
N ASP A 20 -6.38 2.35 -11.95
CA ASP A 20 -7.01 3.17 -12.98
C ASP A 20 -8.08 4.10 -12.38
N LYS A 21 -8.85 4.78 -13.25
CA LYS A 21 -9.88 5.73 -12.81
C LYS A 21 -11.16 5.04 -12.33
N GLU A 22 -11.43 3.79 -12.71
CA GLU A 22 -12.65 3.05 -12.42
C GLU A 22 -12.57 2.30 -11.08
N GLN A 23 -11.37 1.93 -10.65
CA GLN A 23 -11.16 1.28 -9.36
C GLN A 23 -11.15 2.31 -8.23
N ASP A 24 -11.85 2.03 -7.12
CA ASP A 24 -11.81 2.86 -5.90
C ASP A 24 -10.76 2.40 -4.88
N ALA A 25 -10.40 1.12 -4.89
CA ALA A 25 -9.43 0.51 -4.00
C ALA A 25 -8.41 -0.36 -4.76
N VAL A 26 -7.30 -0.69 -4.08
CA VAL A 26 -6.28 -1.61 -4.59
C VAL A 26 -6.03 -2.68 -3.56
N GLU A 27 -6.05 -3.93 -4.00
CA GLU A 27 -5.75 -5.07 -3.16
C GLU A 27 -4.27 -5.50 -3.29
N PHE A 28 -3.62 -5.69 -2.14
CA PHE A 28 -2.29 -6.28 -2.01
C PHE A 28 -2.42 -7.65 -1.35
N SER A 29 -2.13 -8.71 -2.11
CA SER A 29 -2.22 -10.08 -1.63
C SER A 29 -0.85 -10.60 -1.21
N PHE A 30 -0.76 -11.22 -0.03
CA PHE A 30 0.45 -11.87 0.46
C PHE A 30 0.32 -13.39 0.30
N VAL A 31 1.17 -13.99 -0.53
CA VAL A 31 1.11 -15.44 -0.84
C VAL A 31 1.46 -16.30 0.38
N ASN A 32 2.32 -15.80 1.27
CA ASN A 32 2.69 -16.48 2.51
C ASN A 32 2.77 -15.47 3.66
N THR A 33 1.86 -15.58 4.61
CA THR A 33 1.85 -14.81 5.85
C THR A 33 2.72 -15.48 6.90
N SER A 34 4.02 -15.23 6.82
CA SER A 34 4.97 -15.56 7.90
C SER A 34 5.03 -14.45 8.96
N GLN A 35 5.58 -14.75 10.14
CA GLN A 35 5.82 -13.76 11.21
C GLN A 35 6.62 -12.53 10.74
N LYS A 36 7.39 -12.65 9.64
CA LYS A 36 8.09 -11.51 9.03
C LYS A 36 7.15 -10.46 8.43
N HIS A 37 5.92 -10.85 8.11
CA HIS A 37 4.87 -9.97 7.60
C HIS A 37 4.00 -9.39 8.72
N ALA A 38 4.11 -9.89 9.96
CA ALA A 38 3.40 -9.33 11.11
C ALA A 38 4.05 -8.01 11.54
N ARG A 39 3.78 -6.93 10.81
CA ARG A 39 4.42 -5.62 10.93
C ARG A 39 3.44 -4.49 10.66
N THR A 40 3.90 -3.27 10.90
CA THR A 40 3.20 -2.04 10.55
C THR A 40 3.29 -1.75 9.04
N TYR A 41 2.14 -1.42 8.46
CA TYR A 41 1.98 -1.02 7.07
C TYR A 41 1.41 0.38 6.97
N ARG A 42 1.85 1.14 5.95
CA ARG A 42 1.29 2.46 5.60
C ARG A 42 1.12 2.55 4.09
N CYS A 43 0.02 3.15 3.66
CA CYS A 43 -0.31 3.33 2.25
C CYS A 43 -0.06 4.79 1.81
N GLN A 44 0.30 5.00 0.54
CA GLN A 44 0.41 6.32 -0.07
C GLN A 44 -0.02 6.28 -1.54
N TYR A 45 -0.81 7.26 -1.97
CA TYR A 45 -1.15 7.45 -3.37
C TYR A 45 -0.13 8.34 -4.07
N HIS A 46 0.27 7.95 -5.27
CA HIS A 46 1.08 8.71 -6.21
C HIS A 46 0.21 8.97 -7.44
N VAL A 47 -0.43 10.12 -7.47
CA VAL A 47 -1.37 10.53 -8.51
C VAL A 47 -0.58 11.04 -9.70
N SER A 48 -0.96 10.64 -10.92
CA SER A 48 -0.26 11.04 -12.14
C SER A 48 -0.77 12.36 -12.73
N ASP A 49 -1.99 12.79 -12.40
CA ASP A 49 -2.62 13.99 -12.97
C ASP A 49 -3.62 14.64 -11.98
N PRO A 50 -3.28 15.80 -11.38
CA PRO A 50 -1.94 16.41 -11.40
C PRO A 50 -0.93 15.51 -10.70
N LEU A 51 0.34 15.58 -11.13
CA LEU A 51 1.41 14.80 -10.53
C LEU A 51 1.59 15.20 -9.06
N GLY A 52 1.42 14.24 -8.15
CA GLY A 52 1.53 14.51 -6.72
C GLY A 52 1.49 13.24 -5.88
N THR A 53 1.86 13.39 -4.60
CA THR A 53 1.76 12.30 -3.62
C THR A 53 0.82 12.71 -2.50
N SER A 54 -0.04 11.79 -2.08
CA SER A 54 -0.88 11.99 -0.90
C SER A 54 -0.06 11.91 0.37
N GLU A 55 -0.64 12.34 1.49
CA GLU A 55 -0.12 11.97 2.80
C GLU A 55 -0.17 10.44 2.98
N LYS A 56 0.71 9.92 3.83
CA LYS A 56 0.68 8.50 4.21
C LYS A 56 -0.53 8.24 5.08
N SER A 57 -1.16 7.09 4.89
CA SER A 57 -2.25 6.63 5.75
C SER A 57 -1.80 6.48 7.21
N ASP A 58 -2.79 6.35 8.07
CA ASP A 58 -2.58 5.83 9.41
C ASP A 58 -1.91 4.44 9.35
N PRO A 59 -1.01 4.14 10.31
CA PRO A 59 -0.36 2.85 10.39
C PRO A 59 -1.35 1.74 10.73
N VAL A 60 -1.21 0.61 10.03
CA VAL A 60 -1.99 -0.60 10.28
C VAL A 60 -1.03 -1.74 10.61
N GLU A 61 -1.17 -2.32 11.79
CA GLU A 61 -0.37 -3.47 12.21
C GLU A 61 -1.04 -4.77 11.75
N LEU A 62 -0.30 -5.60 11.02
CA LEU A 62 -0.73 -6.95 10.70
C LEU A 62 -0.34 -7.89 11.84
N VAL A 63 -1.32 -8.49 12.50
CA VAL A 63 -1.11 -9.48 13.57
C VAL A 63 -1.54 -10.85 13.07
N LEU A 64 -0.72 -11.88 13.33
CA LEU A 64 -1.03 -13.28 13.01
C LEU A 64 -1.49 -13.98 14.29
N THR A 65 -2.52 -14.83 14.17
CA THR A 65 -3.12 -15.61 15.26
C THR A 65 -3.01 -17.10 15.03
#